data_AF-A0A959GNA6-F1
#
_entry.id   AF-A0A959GNA6-F1
#
_cell.length_a   1.000
_cell.length_b   1.000
_cell.length_c   1.000
_cell.angle_alpha   90.00
_cell.angle_beta   90.00
_cell.angle_gamma   90.00
#
_symmetry.space_group_name_H-M   'P 1'
#
loop_
_entity.id
_entity.type
_entity.pdbx_description
1 polymer ?
#
loop_
_entity_poly.entity_id
_entity_poly.type
_entity_poly.pdbx_seq_one_letter_code
_entity_poly.pdbx_strand_id
1 'polypeptide(L)' 'QALLKTVLAEKEVAPIGWVAVGNPASILPPDKHEAIWHIQKPLDFPGLVYGLESRERAMPQLCKVMAERLAEHGKDEVV' A
#
# COMPACT_ATOMS: atom_id res chain seq x y z
N GLN A 1 6.20 -10.58 -9.72
CA GLN A 1 7.48 -9.85 -9.70
C GLN A 1 7.22 -8.53 -8.99
N ALA A 2 7.80 -8.40 -7.78
CA ALA A 2 7.62 -7.39 -6.72
C ALA A 2 6.46 -6.36 -6.81
N LEU A 3 5.35 -6.65 -6.10
CA LEU A 3 4.37 -5.65 -5.64
C LEU A 3 4.99 -4.60 -4.68
N LEU A 4 6.23 -4.83 -4.24
CA LEU A 4 6.91 -3.99 -3.26
C LEU A 4 7.48 -2.74 -3.95
N LYS A 5 6.78 -1.61 -3.78
CA LYS A 5 7.19 -0.29 -4.31
C LYS A 5 8.05 0.52 -3.34
N THR A 6 8.15 0.06 -2.10
CA THR A 6 8.96 0.68 -1.05
C THR A 6 10.00 -0.32 -0.56
N VAL A 7 11.27 0.05 -0.59
CA VAL A 7 12.39 -0.81 -0.16
C VAL A 7 13.14 -0.13 0.96
N LEU A 8 12.94 -0.62 2.18
CA LEU A 8 13.71 -0.24 3.36
C LEU A 8 15.01 -1.05 3.37
N ALA A 9 16.16 -0.41 3.52
CA ALA A 9 17.44 -1.11 3.47
C ALA A 9 17.64 -1.99 4.71
N GLU A 10 18.52 -2.99 4.60
CA GLU A 10 18.86 -3.82 5.76
C GLU A 10 19.37 -2.94 6.91
N LYS A 11 18.90 -3.24 8.13
CA LYS A 11 19.26 -2.55 9.38
C LYS A 11 18.78 -1.09 9.48
N GLU A 12 18.02 -0.59 8.50
CA GLU A 12 17.24 0.64 8.68
C GLU A 12 15.98 0.39 9.52
N VAL A 13 15.56 1.41 10.26
CA VAL A 13 14.38 1.34 11.14
C VAL A 13 13.51 2.55 10.89
N ALA A 14 12.21 2.31 10.65
CA ALA A 14 11.20 3.35 10.68
C ALA A 14 10.74 3.55 12.13
N PRO A 15 10.84 4.77 12.71
CA PRO A 15 10.30 5.04 14.03
C PRO A 15 8.79 4.78 14.09
N ILE A 16 8.27 4.47 15.28
CA ILE A 16 6.83 4.27 15.48
C ILE A 16 6.09 5.56 15.09
N GLY A 17 5.07 5.42 14.24
CA GLY A 17 4.25 6.53 13.75
C GLY A 17 4.83 7.27 12.53
N TRP A 18 6.00 6.88 12.02
CA TRP A 18 6.60 7.45 10.82
C TRP A 18 6.26 6.64 9.56
N VAL A 19 6.49 7.25 8.40
CA VAL A 19 6.20 6.65 7.08
C VAL A 19 7.50 6.39 6.32
N ALA A 20 7.73 5.13 5.94
CA ALA A 20 8.75 4.75 4.95
C ALA A 20 8.10 4.67 3.57
N VAL A 21 8.67 5.35 2.56
CA VAL A 21 8.08 5.41 1.21
C VAL A 21 9.15 5.53 0.12
N GLY A 22 8.98 4.78 -0.98
CA GLY A 22 9.85 4.85 -2.16
C GLY A 22 10.97 3.80 -2.19
N ASN A 23 11.71 3.80 -3.30
CA ASN A 23 12.86 2.92 -3.51
C ASN A 23 14.00 3.74 -4.14
N PRO A 24 15.03 4.14 -3.36
CA PRO A 24 15.24 3.85 -1.94
C PRO A 24 14.19 4.51 -1.02
N ALA A 25 13.92 3.92 0.14
CA ALA A 25 12.93 4.46 1.08
C ALA A 25 13.37 5.79 1.71
N SER A 26 12.47 6.76 1.71
CA SER A 26 12.54 7.94 2.57
C SER A 26 11.71 7.69 3.83
N ILE A 27 12.28 8.01 5.00
CA ILE A 27 11.62 7.85 6.31
C ILE A 27 11.23 9.24 6.82
N LEU A 28 9.94 9.56 6.83
CA LEU A 28 9.41 10.89 7.11
C LEU A 28 8.36 10.86 8.24
N PRO A 29 8.30 11.90 9.08
CA PRO A 29 7.23 12.04 10.06
C PRO A 29 5.90 12.38 9.37
N PRO A 30 4.75 12.05 9.99
CA PRO A 30 3.44 12.12 9.33
C PRO A 30 2.97 13.55 9.01
N ASP A 31 3.55 14.57 9.66
CA ASP A 31 3.28 15.98 9.35
C ASP A 31 3.86 16.41 7.99
N LYS A 32 4.78 15.64 7.41
CA LYS A 32 5.37 15.91 6.08
C LYS A 32 4.52 15.35 4.94
N HIS A 33 3.21 15.61 4.99
CA HIS A 33 2.23 15.08 4.05
C HIS A 33 2.64 15.29 2.58
N GLU A 34 2.98 16.51 2.18
CA GLU A 34 3.32 16.84 0.79
C GLU A 34 4.55 16.08 0.28
N ALA A 35 5.58 15.95 1.12
CA ALA A 35 6.80 15.21 0.76
C ALA A 35 6.52 13.71 0.61
N ILE A 36 5.75 13.14 1.53
CA ILE A 36 5.30 11.75 1.45
C ILE A 36 4.47 11.55 0.18
N TRP A 37 3.53 12.46 -0.10
CA TRP A 37 2.64 12.36 -1.24
C TRP A 37 3.36 12.46 -2.58
N HIS A 38 4.36 13.34 -2.68
CA HIS A 38 5.19 13.47 -3.88
C HIS A 38 5.87 12.15 -4.28
N ILE A 39 6.33 11.38 -3.28
CA ILE A 39 6.97 10.07 -3.50
C ILE A 39 5.92 8.98 -3.68
N GLN A 40 4.84 8.97 -2.89
CA GLN A 40 3.83 7.91 -2.87
C GLN A 40 2.93 7.91 -4.10
N LYS A 41 2.49 9.09 -4.56
CA LYS A 41 1.54 9.24 -5.67
C LYS A 41 1.95 8.47 -6.93
N PRO A 42 3.19 8.59 -7.46
CA PRO A 42 3.60 7.85 -8.66
C PRO A 42 3.73 6.34 -8.46
N LEU A 43 3.70 5.82 -7.22
CA LEU A 43 3.74 4.38 -6.96
C LEU A 43 2.40 3.69 -7.25
N ASP A 44 1.33 4.47 -7.44
CA ASP A 44 -0.01 4.04 -7.85
C ASP A 44 -0.52 2.80 -7.10
N PHE A 45 -0.51 2.88 -5.76
CA PHE A 45 -0.99 1.79 -4.91
C PHE A 45 -2.43 1.32 -5.26
N PRO A 46 -3.42 2.22 -5.50
CA PRO A 46 -4.77 1.78 -5.85
C PRO A 46 -4.83 0.98 -7.15
N GLY A 47 -4.13 1.42 -8.21
CA GLY A 47 -4.05 0.70 -9.46
C GLY A 47 -3.30 -0.62 -9.30
N LEU A 48 -2.17 -0.61 -8.60
CA LEU A 48 -1.31 -1.77 -8.42
C LEU A 48 -1.95 -2.88 -7.57
N VAL A 49 -2.54 -2.52 -6.42
CA VAL A 49 -3.03 -3.49 -5.44
C VAL A 49 -4.49 -3.86 -5.67
N TYR A 50 -5.30 -2.94 -6.20
CA TYR A 50 -6.75 -3.16 -6.35
C TYR A 50 -7.23 -3.06 -7.80
N GLY A 51 -6.36 -2.74 -8.77
CA GLY A 51 -6.76 -2.56 -10.17
C GLY A 51 -7.67 -1.35 -10.38
N LEU A 52 -7.58 -0.34 -9.52
CA LEU A 52 -8.43 0.85 -9.58
C LEU A 52 -7.79 1.96 -10.41
N GLU A 53 -8.47 2.40 -11.47
CA GLU A 53 -7.98 3.49 -12.33
C GLU A 53 -8.20 4.89 -11.73
N SER A 54 -9.16 5.03 -10.82
CA SER A 54 -9.47 6.28 -10.14
C SER A 54 -9.89 6.05 -8.70
N ARG A 55 -9.62 7.04 -7.83
CA ARG A 55 -10.14 7.08 -6.47
C ARG A 55 -11.60 7.54 -6.42
N GLU A 56 -12.09 8.20 -7.48
CA GLU A 56 -13.48 8.63 -7.56
C GLU A 56 -14.39 7.41 -7.69
N ARG A 57 -15.35 7.28 -6.77
CA ARG A 57 -16.30 6.14 -6.75
C ARG A 57 -15.62 4.76 -6.69
N ALA A 58 -14.40 4.69 -6.18
CA ALA A 58 -13.64 3.45 -6.03
C ALA A 58 -14.25 2.44 -5.05
N MET A 59 -15.08 2.89 -4.09
CA MET A 59 -15.48 2.09 -2.93
C MET A 59 -16.24 0.80 -3.31
N PRO A 60 -17.25 0.81 -4.20
CA PRO A 60 -17.93 -0.42 -4.59
C PRO A 60 -17.01 -1.45 -5.26
N GLN A 61 -16.10 -0.99 -6.12
CA GLN A 61 -15.13 -1.86 -6.79
C GLN A 61 -14.10 -2.41 -5.80
N LEU A 62 -13.60 -1.57 -4.88
CA LEU A 62 -12.72 -2.00 -3.80
C LEU A 62 -13.37 -3.06 -2.92
N CYS A 63 -14.61 -2.84 -2.48
CA CYS A 63 -15.35 -3.80 -1.67
C CYS A 63 -15.52 -5.13 -2.40
N LYS A 64 -15.80 -5.11 -3.70
CA LYS A 64 -15.90 -6.33 -4.52
C LYS A 64 -14.56 -7.09 -4.55
N VAL A 65 -13.46 -6.41 -4.88
CA VAL A 65 -12.12 -7.02 -4.91
C VAL A 65 -11.75 -7.63 -3.57
N MET A 66 -12.04 -6.93 -2.47
CA MET A 66 -11.74 -7.43 -1.12
C MET A 66 -12.63 -8.63 -0.74
N ALA A 67 -13.91 -8.61 -1.10
CA ALA A 67 -14.82 -9.73 -0.86
C ALA A 67 -14.39 -10.98 -1.63
N GLU A 68 -13.99 -10.83 -2.90
CA GLU A 68 -13.48 -11.94 -3.73
C GLU A 68 -12.21 -12.56 -3.14
N ARG A 69 -11.23 -11.74 -2.73
CA ARG A 69 -9.99 -12.22 -2.09
C ARG A 69 -10.24 -12.95 -0.78
N LEU A 70 -11.12 -12.41 0.07
CA LEU A 70 -11.42 -13.05 1.35
C LEU A 70 -12.20 -14.36 1.14
N ALA A 71 -13.05 -14.45 0.12
CA ALA A 71 -13.81 -15.66 -0.19
C ALA A 71 -12.92 -16.85 -0.58
N GLU A 72 -11.70 -16.62 -1.09
CA GLU A 72 -10.71 -17.67 -1.36
C GLU A 72 -10.38 -18.49 -0.11
N HIS A 73 -10.43 -17.86 1.07
CA HIS A 73 -10.19 -18.47 2.38
C HIS A 73 -11.45 -19.07 3.03
N GLY A 74 -12.60 -19.07 2.34
CA GLY A 74 -13.88 -19.49 2.92
C GLY A 74 -13.97 -20.97 3.32
N LYS A 75 -12.95 -21.77 2.99
CA LYS A 75 -12.84 -23.20 3.33
C LYS A 75 -11.61 -23.52 4.19
N ASP A 76 -10.92 -22.50 4.67
CA ASP A 76 -9.75 -22.70 5.52
C ASP A 76 -10.21 -23.33 6.86
N GLU A 77 -9.47 -24.34 7.32
CA GLU A 77 -9.68 -24.98 8.62
C GLU A 77 -8.56 -24.56 9.58
N VAL A 78 -8.91 -24.38 10.86
CA VAL A 78 -7.90 -24.13 11.90
C VAL A 78 -7.21 -25.46 12.19
N VAL A 79 -5.89 -25.48 12.04
CA VAL A 79 -5.01 -26.61 12.37
C VAL A 79 -4.49 -26.50 13.79
#